data_AF-A0A7Y3XE02-F1
#
_entry.id   AF-A0A7Y3XE02-F1
#
_cell.length_a   1.000
_cell.length_b   1.000
_cell.length_c   1.000
_cell.angle_alpha   90.00
_cell.angle_beta   90.00
_cell.angle_gamma   90.00
#
_symmetry.space_group_name_H-M   'P 1'
#
loop_
_entity.id
_entity.type
_entity.pdbx_description
1 polymer ?
#
loop_
_entity_poly.entity_id
_entity_poly.type
_entity_poly.pdbx_seq_one_letter_code
_entity_poly.pdbx_strand_id
1 'polypeptide(L)'
;MFGGKKRDIWGCTCEICKDIFKQQYSYEMSVDFTDDVKAFRQTTIVTFLEYLANEAAKKGLKNSVCLFPTTDPRYGIYEWERVAMIKSMDIFGSDPYWYAYQQDVTNFVHRISNEVLTLSKRYSKEPQIWIQGYRVPAQREEEIVTAVDVAYNSGIRNIATWSFEGTDCMTYVRSERPDVVWQNVRNAYLKYKEK
;
A
#
# COMPACT_ATOMS: atom_id res chain seq x y z
N MET A 1 5.21 2.71 15.29
CA MET A 1 5.38 3.62 14.15
C MET A 1 6.79 3.44 13.60
N PHE A 2 6.99 3.54 12.28
CA PHE A 2 8.31 3.80 11.71
C PHE A 2 8.79 5.18 12.21
N GLY A 3 9.26 5.20 13.46
CA GLY A 3 9.46 6.37 14.30
C GLY A 3 10.90 6.86 14.25
N GLY A 4 11.43 7.01 13.04
CA GLY A 4 12.53 7.95 12.84
C GLY A 4 11.97 9.36 12.94
N LYS A 5 12.67 10.28 13.62
CA LYS A 5 12.37 11.72 13.64
C LYS A 5 11.87 12.19 12.26
N LYS A 6 10.91 13.13 12.23
CA LYS A 6 10.51 13.93 11.04
C LYS A 6 11.75 14.60 10.43
N ARG A 7 12.58 13.81 9.75
CA ARG A 7 13.65 14.26 8.89
C ARG A 7 13.01 14.37 7.52
N ASP A 8 13.33 15.44 6.81
CA ASP A 8 12.94 15.53 5.41
C ASP A 8 13.51 14.31 4.70
N ILE A 9 12.60 13.42 4.28
CA ILE A 9 12.97 12.14 3.68
C ILE A 9 13.48 12.45 2.28
N TRP A 10 14.80 12.46 2.19
CA TRP A 10 15.57 12.64 0.98
C TRP A 10 15.22 11.56 -0.06
N GLY A 11 14.94 11.99 -1.30
CA GLY A 11 14.79 11.10 -2.46
C GLY A 11 16.12 10.88 -3.17
N CYS A 12 16.15 10.06 -4.22
CA CYS A 12 17.36 9.88 -5.02
C CYS A 12 17.84 11.23 -5.62
N THR A 13 19.05 11.68 -5.28
CA THR A 13 19.74 12.80 -5.93
C THR A 13 21.04 12.34 -6.59
N CYS A 14 21.07 11.12 -7.13
CA CYS A 14 22.20 10.70 -7.96
C CYS A 14 22.33 11.62 -9.19
N GLU A 15 23.49 11.61 -9.84
CA GLU A 15 23.74 12.49 -11.00
C GLU A 15 22.70 12.30 -12.11
N ILE A 16 22.24 11.06 -12.34
CA ILE A 16 21.17 10.78 -13.32
C ILE A 16 19.87 11.51 -12.93
N CYS A 17 19.45 11.44 -11.67
CA CYS A 17 18.23 12.13 -11.22
C CYS A 17 18.37 13.65 -11.30
N LYS A 18 19.54 14.21 -10.96
CA LYS A 18 19.81 15.65 -11.09
C LYS A 18 19.77 16.10 -12.55
N ASP A 19 20.36 15.34 -13.46
CA ASP A 19 20.37 15.64 -14.89
C ASP A 19 18.96 15.62 -15.48
N ILE A 20 18.17 14.57 -15.19
CA ILE A 20 16.78 14.48 -15.66
C ILE A 20 15.94 15.61 -15.04
N PHE A 21 16.11 15.90 -13.75
CA PHE A 21 15.43 17.01 -13.09
C PHE A 21 15.76 18.34 -13.79
N LYS A 22 17.03 18.62 -14.03
CA LYS A 22 17.49 19.85 -14.70
C LYS A 22 16.95 19.96 -16.11
N GLN A 23 16.89 18.86 -16.86
CA GLN A 23 16.27 18.84 -18.19
C GLN A 23 14.77 19.17 -18.14
N GLN A 24 14.05 18.65 -17.14
CA GLN A 24 12.60 18.84 -17.01
C GLN A 24 12.23 20.24 -16.48
N TYR A 25 12.97 20.74 -15.48
CA TYR A 25 12.63 21.96 -14.75
C TYR A 25 13.51 23.16 -15.14
N SER A 26 14.55 22.96 -15.95
CA SER A 26 15.50 23.99 -16.42
C SER A 26 16.35 24.65 -15.32
N TYR A 27 16.46 24.04 -14.13
CA TYR A 27 17.32 24.50 -13.04
C TYR A 27 17.86 23.31 -12.21
N GLU A 28 18.88 23.56 -11.38
CA GLU A 28 19.52 22.51 -10.56
C GLU A 28 18.56 21.94 -9.51
N MET A 29 18.58 20.62 -9.32
CA MET A 29 17.76 19.98 -8.29
C MET A 29 18.16 20.45 -6.89
N SER A 30 17.21 20.95 -6.11
CA SER A 30 17.45 21.34 -4.73
C SER A 30 17.79 20.14 -3.85
N VAL A 31 18.64 20.36 -2.84
CA VAL A 31 18.88 19.39 -1.76
C VAL A 31 17.70 19.30 -0.79
N ASP A 32 16.86 20.34 -0.77
CA ASP A 32 15.65 20.40 0.02
C ASP A 32 14.51 19.66 -0.68
N PHE A 33 13.58 19.12 0.12
CA PHE A 33 12.42 18.40 -0.39
C PHE A 33 11.31 19.38 -0.83
N THR A 34 11.60 20.17 -1.87
CA THR A 34 10.69 21.16 -2.48
C THR A 34 9.53 20.48 -3.22
N ASP A 35 8.52 21.27 -3.62
CA ASP A 35 7.36 20.73 -4.36
C ASP A 35 7.75 20.16 -5.73
N ASP A 36 8.68 20.78 -6.43
CA ASP A 36 9.20 20.24 -7.70
C ASP A 36 9.98 18.93 -7.47
N VAL A 37 10.74 18.81 -6.38
CA VAL A 37 11.42 17.54 -6.01
C VAL A 37 10.40 16.45 -5.67
N LYS A 38 9.31 16.78 -4.96
CA LYS A 38 8.20 15.84 -4.67
C LYS A 38 7.55 15.35 -5.96
N ALA A 39 7.20 16.28 -6.85
CA ALA A 39 6.52 16.00 -8.11
C ALA A 39 7.41 15.18 -9.06
N PHE A 40 8.70 15.53 -9.16
CA PHE A 40 9.70 14.80 -9.92
C PHE A 40 9.82 13.35 -9.42
N ARG A 41 9.97 13.17 -8.10
CA ARG A 41 10.13 11.85 -7.48
C ARG A 41 8.92 10.96 -7.75
N GLN A 42 7.72 11.48 -7.49
CA GLN A 42 6.49 10.72 -7.75
C GLN A 42 6.36 10.38 -9.25
N THR A 43 6.60 11.34 -10.14
CA THR A 43 6.52 11.10 -11.59
C THR A 43 7.48 10.01 -12.03
N THR A 44 8.72 10.04 -11.54
CA THR A 44 9.73 9.01 -11.83
C THR A 44 9.25 7.62 -11.41
N ILE A 45 8.69 7.49 -10.20
CA ILE A 45 8.16 6.21 -9.69
C ILE A 45 6.98 5.73 -10.54
N VAL A 46 6.00 6.61 -10.80
CA VAL A 46 4.80 6.27 -11.58
C VAL A 46 5.16 5.84 -13.00
N THR A 47 6.06 6.56 -13.68
CA THR A 47 6.52 6.21 -15.02
C THR A 47 7.26 4.86 -15.03
N PHE A 48 8.05 4.58 -14.00
CA PHE A 48 8.72 3.29 -13.89
C PHE A 48 7.73 2.13 -13.63
N LEU A 49 6.73 2.33 -12.78
CA LEU A 49 5.64 1.37 -12.58
C LEU A 49 4.86 1.10 -13.87
N GLU A 50 4.55 2.16 -14.63
CA GLU A 50 3.88 2.04 -15.93
C GLU A 50 4.73 1.25 -16.92
N TYR A 51 6.03 1.53 -17.00
CA TYR A 51 6.96 0.77 -17.83
C TYR A 51 6.94 -0.73 -17.47
N LEU A 52 7.12 -1.08 -16.19
CA LEU A 52 7.11 -2.47 -15.73
C LEU A 52 5.78 -3.16 -16.01
N ALA A 53 4.66 -2.49 -15.73
CA ALA A 53 3.33 -3.03 -15.97
C ALA A 53 3.08 -3.27 -17.46
N ASN A 54 3.52 -2.36 -18.33
CA ASN A 54 3.44 -2.53 -19.78
C ASN A 54 4.28 -3.71 -20.27
N GLU A 55 5.50 -3.89 -19.77
CA GLU A 55 6.35 -5.03 -20.14
C GLU A 55 5.78 -6.37 -19.68
N ALA A 56 5.21 -6.42 -18.47
CA ALA A 56 4.52 -7.60 -17.96
C ALA A 56 3.24 -7.91 -18.77
N ALA A 57 2.45 -6.88 -19.11
CA ALA A 57 1.24 -7.03 -19.90
C ALA A 57 1.51 -7.56 -21.32
N LYS A 58 2.61 -7.14 -21.96
CA LYS A 58 3.06 -7.70 -23.26
C LYS A 58 3.32 -9.20 -23.20
N LYS A 59 3.61 -9.74 -22.02
CA LYS A 59 3.81 -11.18 -21.76
C LYS A 59 2.54 -11.88 -21.27
N GLY A 60 1.40 -11.20 -21.25
CA GLY A 60 0.12 -11.74 -20.78
C GLY A 60 0.01 -11.88 -19.27
N LEU A 61 0.86 -11.21 -18.49
CA LEU A 61 0.81 -11.23 -17.03
C LEU A 61 -0.15 -10.17 -16.49
N LYS A 62 -0.81 -10.49 -15.36
CA LYS A 62 -1.60 -9.51 -14.60
C LYS A 62 -0.70 -8.70 -13.67
N ASN A 63 -0.96 -7.41 -13.59
CA ASN A 63 -0.22 -6.48 -12.72
C ASN A 63 -1.05 -6.07 -11.50
N SER A 64 -0.40 -6.04 -10.35
CA SER A 64 -0.97 -5.60 -9.08
C SER A 64 -0.03 -4.64 -8.38
N VAL A 65 -0.60 -3.60 -7.77
CA VAL A 65 0.13 -2.64 -6.95
C VAL A 65 -0.56 -2.42 -5.62
N CYS A 66 0.23 -2.36 -4.56
CA CYS A 66 -0.20 -1.98 -3.22
C CYS A 66 0.51 -0.68 -2.83
N LEU A 67 -0.25 0.36 -2.49
CA LEU A 67 0.28 1.65 -2.08
C LEU A 67 0.00 1.93 -0.60
N PHE A 68 0.92 2.61 0.07
CA PHE A 68 0.75 2.99 1.47
C PHE A 68 -0.48 3.89 1.68
N PRO A 69 -1.25 3.69 2.76
CA PRO A 69 -2.51 4.39 3.08
C PRO A 69 -2.29 5.85 3.56
N THR A 70 -1.46 6.61 2.84
CA THR A 70 -1.09 7.98 3.16
C THR A 70 -0.87 8.82 1.90
N THR A 71 -1.23 10.09 1.99
CA THR A 71 -0.98 11.12 0.98
C THR A 71 0.21 12.00 1.34
N ASP A 72 1.04 11.57 2.28
CA ASP A 72 2.25 12.30 2.64
C ASP A 72 3.34 12.04 1.58
N PRO A 73 3.77 13.09 0.84
CA PRO A 73 4.70 12.94 -0.27
C PRO A 73 6.04 12.34 0.14
N ARG A 74 6.39 12.37 1.43
CA ARG A 74 7.62 11.78 1.97
C ARG A 74 7.70 10.28 1.76
N TYR A 75 6.58 9.57 1.61
CA TYR A 75 6.51 8.12 1.39
C TYR A 75 6.47 7.70 -0.09
N GLY A 76 6.70 8.62 -1.03
CA GLY A 76 6.82 8.31 -2.45
C GLY A 76 5.59 8.75 -3.24
N ILE A 77 4.61 7.88 -3.40
CA ILE A 77 3.38 8.16 -4.15
C ILE A 77 2.32 8.70 -3.20
N TYR A 78 1.90 9.95 -3.41
CA TYR A 78 0.86 10.63 -2.64
C TYR A 78 -0.40 10.93 -3.46
N GLU A 79 -0.31 10.86 -4.79
CA GLU A 79 -1.43 10.94 -5.74
C GLU A 79 -1.70 9.55 -6.32
N TRP A 80 -2.45 8.74 -5.57
CA TRP A 80 -2.84 7.38 -5.96
C TRP A 80 -3.51 7.29 -7.33
N GLU A 81 -4.30 8.30 -7.70
CA GLU A 81 -5.01 8.37 -8.97
C GLU A 81 -4.06 8.22 -10.17
N ARG A 82 -2.83 8.75 -10.08
CA ARG A 82 -1.83 8.61 -11.15
C ARG A 82 -1.44 7.16 -11.41
N VAL A 83 -1.42 6.32 -10.37
CA VAL A 83 -1.14 4.88 -10.50
C VAL A 83 -2.38 4.14 -10.99
N ALA A 84 -3.57 4.49 -10.49
CA ALA A 84 -4.83 3.91 -10.95
C ALA A 84 -5.09 4.18 -12.44
N MET A 85 -4.59 5.29 -12.99
CA MET A 85 -4.68 5.62 -14.42
C MET A 85 -3.84 4.73 -15.35
N ILE A 86 -2.83 4.01 -14.81
CA ILE A 86 -1.96 3.13 -15.62
C ILE A 86 -2.83 2.03 -16.22
N LYS A 87 -2.95 2.00 -17.55
CA LYS A 87 -3.87 1.07 -18.24
C LYS A 87 -3.53 -0.40 -18.03
N SER A 88 -2.23 -0.71 -18.03
CA SER A 88 -1.69 -2.06 -17.84
C SER A 88 -1.68 -2.53 -16.38
N MET A 89 -2.09 -1.70 -15.43
CA MET A 89 -2.31 -2.11 -14.04
C MET A 89 -3.70 -2.73 -13.91
N ASP A 90 -3.82 -3.96 -13.41
CA ASP A 90 -5.12 -4.65 -13.31
C ASP A 90 -5.74 -4.52 -11.91
N ILE A 91 -4.90 -4.68 -10.88
CA ILE A 91 -5.31 -4.68 -9.48
C ILE A 91 -4.71 -3.46 -8.78
N PHE A 92 -5.57 -2.68 -8.14
CA PHE A 92 -5.17 -1.53 -7.33
C PHE A 92 -5.52 -1.77 -5.86
N GLY A 93 -4.54 -1.65 -4.98
CA GLY A 93 -4.76 -1.90 -3.57
C GLY A 93 -3.95 -1.03 -2.62
N SER A 94 -4.26 -1.20 -1.35
CA SER A 94 -3.58 -0.55 -0.24
C SER A 94 -3.56 -1.46 0.99
N ASP A 95 -2.76 -1.07 1.98
CA ASP A 95 -2.46 -1.81 3.19
C ASP A 95 -2.76 -0.99 4.45
N PRO A 96 -4.04 -0.86 4.87
CA PRO A 96 -4.45 -0.11 6.07
C PRO A 96 -4.01 -0.81 7.38
N TYR A 97 -2.71 -0.87 7.63
CA TYR A 97 -2.09 -1.52 8.79
C TYR A 97 -2.31 -0.72 10.08
N TRP A 98 -3.49 -0.87 10.67
CA TRP A 98 -3.96 -0.04 11.78
C TRP A 98 -3.10 -0.11 13.04
N TYR A 99 -2.43 -1.24 13.34
CA TYR A 99 -1.47 -1.29 14.45
C TYR A 99 -0.24 -0.43 14.16
N ALA A 100 0.28 -0.49 12.92
CA ALA A 100 1.47 0.26 12.52
C ALA A 100 1.22 1.78 12.52
N TYR A 101 0.04 2.19 12.07
CA TYR A 101 -0.41 3.58 12.01
C TYR A 101 -1.07 4.08 13.31
N GLN A 102 -1.26 3.20 14.30
CA GLN A 102 -1.92 3.52 15.58
C GLN A 102 -3.30 4.16 15.36
N GLN A 103 -4.10 3.52 14.51
CA GLN A 103 -5.45 3.95 14.15
C GLN A 103 -6.47 2.91 14.64
N ASP A 104 -7.72 3.33 14.73
CA ASP A 104 -8.85 2.43 14.95
C ASP A 104 -9.04 1.53 13.72
N VAL A 105 -9.19 0.22 13.95
CA VAL A 105 -9.30 -0.78 12.88
C VAL A 105 -10.51 -0.52 11.99
N THR A 106 -11.67 -0.19 12.59
CA THR A 106 -12.91 -0.06 11.84
C THR A 106 -12.87 1.15 10.93
N ASN A 107 -12.59 2.33 11.50
CA ASN A 107 -12.61 3.58 10.77
C ASN A 107 -11.48 3.66 9.72
N PHE A 108 -10.28 3.19 10.06
CA PHE A 108 -9.14 3.29 9.16
C PHE A 108 -9.28 2.33 7.97
N VAL A 109 -9.63 1.06 8.22
CA VAL A 109 -9.81 0.08 7.16
C VAL A 109 -11.00 0.46 6.27
N HIS A 110 -12.11 0.93 6.85
CA HIS A 110 -13.27 1.39 6.07
C HIS A 110 -12.91 2.55 5.14
N ARG A 111 -12.23 3.58 5.67
CA ARG A 111 -11.84 4.75 4.88
C ARG A 111 -10.94 4.36 3.70
N ILE A 112 -9.88 3.61 3.96
CA ILE A 112 -8.94 3.18 2.91
C ILE A 112 -9.61 2.24 1.91
N SER A 113 -10.47 1.31 2.36
CA SER A 113 -11.23 0.43 1.47
C SER A 113 -12.14 1.21 0.52
N ASN A 114 -12.80 2.26 1.00
CA ASN A 114 -13.66 3.09 0.16
C ASN A 114 -12.85 3.91 -0.86
N GLU A 115 -11.69 4.45 -0.47
CA GLU A 115 -10.78 5.16 -1.38
C GLU A 115 -10.30 4.23 -2.51
N VAL A 116 -9.82 3.03 -2.15
CA VAL A 116 -9.41 1.99 -3.11
C VAL A 116 -10.55 1.60 -4.04
N LEU A 117 -11.74 1.33 -3.50
CA LEU A 117 -12.91 0.96 -4.31
C LEU A 117 -13.32 2.08 -5.27
N THR A 118 -13.24 3.34 -4.83
CA THR A 118 -13.65 4.50 -5.63
C THR A 118 -12.74 4.68 -6.84
N LEU A 119 -11.41 4.66 -6.63
CA LEU A 119 -10.44 4.73 -7.72
C LEU A 119 -10.54 3.52 -8.64
N SER A 120 -10.71 2.33 -8.06
CA SER A 120 -10.83 1.10 -8.84
C SER A 120 -12.07 1.11 -9.75
N LYS A 121 -13.22 1.58 -9.27
CA LYS A 121 -14.41 1.76 -10.11
C LYS A 121 -14.19 2.78 -11.22
N ARG A 122 -13.56 3.92 -10.90
CA ARG A 122 -13.29 4.99 -11.87
C ARG A 122 -12.38 4.54 -13.01
N TYR A 123 -11.35 3.75 -12.71
CA TYR A 123 -10.32 3.33 -13.68
C TYR A 123 -10.39 1.85 -14.06
N SER A 124 -11.52 1.19 -13.78
CA SER A 124 -11.79 -0.20 -14.13
C SER A 124 -10.69 -1.17 -13.62
N LYS A 125 -10.33 -1.03 -12.34
CA LYS A 125 -9.38 -1.91 -11.64
C LYS A 125 -10.11 -2.87 -10.72
N GLU A 126 -9.47 -3.99 -10.42
CA GLU A 126 -9.89 -4.86 -9.33
C GLU A 126 -9.36 -4.26 -7.99
N PRO A 127 -10.24 -3.94 -7.02
CA PRO A 127 -9.82 -3.36 -5.76
C PRO A 127 -9.28 -4.43 -4.80
N GLN A 128 -8.13 -4.17 -4.16
CA GLN A 128 -7.51 -5.08 -3.20
C GLN A 128 -7.17 -4.41 -1.86
N ILE A 129 -7.36 -5.13 -0.75
CA ILE A 129 -6.92 -4.68 0.58
C ILE A 129 -6.03 -5.73 1.24
N TRP A 130 -4.91 -5.26 1.81
CA TRP A 130 -3.99 -6.07 2.61
C TRP A 130 -4.20 -5.84 4.11
N ILE A 131 -4.49 -6.91 4.84
CA ILE A 131 -4.75 -6.93 6.28
C ILE A 131 -3.46 -7.17 7.05
N GLN A 132 -3.29 -6.49 8.20
CA GLN A 132 -2.11 -6.65 9.05
C GLN A 132 -2.20 -7.93 9.91
N GLY A 133 -1.49 -8.96 9.50
CA GLY A 133 -1.20 -10.20 10.24
C GLY A 133 0.26 -10.30 10.74
N TYR A 134 0.97 -9.19 10.90
CA TYR A 134 2.31 -9.15 11.49
C TYR A 134 2.36 -8.14 12.64
N ARG A 135 3.26 -8.37 13.62
CA ARG A 135 3.36 -7.56 14.85
C ARG A 135 2.02 -7.34 15.54
N VAL A 136 1.16 -8.34 15.49
CA VAL A 136 -0.13 -8.28 16.16
C VAL A 136 0.12 -8.39 17.66
N PRO A 137 -0.31 -7.41 18.47
CA PRO A 137 -0.18 -7.47 19.92
C PRO A 137 -1.07 -8.57 20.51
N ALA A 138 -0.63 -9.17 21.62
CA ALA A 138 -1.47 -10.08 22.37
C ALA A 138 -2.78 -9.39 22.78
N GLN A 139 -3.86 -10.16 22.78
CA GLN A 139 -5.22 -9.74 23.15
C GLN A 139 -5.91 -8.81 22.14
N ARG A 140 -5.29 -8.54 20.98
CA ARG A 140 -5.88 -7.72 19.92
C ARG A 140 -6.06 -8.47 18.61
N GLU A 141 -5.87 -9.79 18.59
CA GLU A 141 -5.90 -10.61 17.37
C GLU A 141 -7.29 -10.66 16.73
N GLU A 142 -8.37 -10.48 17.50
CA GLU A 142 -9.73 -10.44 16.95
C GLU A 142 -9.95 -9.28 15.98
N GLU A 143 -9.16 -8.19 16.10
CA GLU A 143 -9.25 -7.06 15.17
C GLU A 143 -8.91 -7.46 13.73
N ILE A 144 -8.22 -8.59 13.51
CA ILE A 144 -8.02 -9.15 12.16
C ILE A 144 -9.36 -9.52 11.53
N VAL A 145 -10.24 -10.17 12.30
CA VAL A 145 -11.58 -10.54 11.84
C VAL A 145 -12.38 -9.27 11.55
N THR A 146 -12.31 -8.27 12.43
CA THR A 146 -12.93 -6.96 12.23
C THR A 146 -12.44 -6.29 10.94
N ALA A 147 -11.13 -6.29 10.68
CA ALA A 147 -10.55 -5.67 9.50
C ALA A 147 -11.02 -6.34 8.20
N VAL A 148 -11.06 -7.68 8.16
CA VAL A 148 -11.59 -8.44 7.02
C VAL A 148 -13.07 -8.15 6.81
N ASP A 149 -13.87 -8.16 7.88
CA ASP A 149 -15.30 -7.86 7.83
C ASP A 149 -15.55 -6.46 7.27
N VAL A 150 -14.81 -5.46 7.75
CA VAL A 150 -14.92 -4.07 7.30
C VAL A 150 -14.56 -3.93 5.83
N ALA A 151 -13.42 -4.49 5.40
CA ALA A 151 -13.01 -4.45 3.99
C ALA A 151 -14.05 -5.14 3.09
N TYR A 152 -14.55 -6.32 3.48
CA TYR A 152 -15.58 -7.04 2.73
C TYR A 152 -16.88 -6.25 2.64
N ASN A 153 -17.36 -5.68 3.74
CA ASN A 153 -18.59 -4.89 3.80
C ASN A 153 -18.47 -3.58 3.01
N SER A 154 -17.27 -3.01 2.90
CA SER A 154 -16.97 -1.90 1.98
C SER A 154 -17.05 -2.28 0.50
N GLY A 155 -17.17 -3.55 0.15
CA GLY A 155 -17.29 -4.03 -1.23
C GLY A 155 -16.00 -4.60 -1.82
N ILE A 156 -14.94 -4.75 -1.02
CA ILE A 156 -13.69 -5.39 -1.45
C ILE A 156 -13.89 -6.91 -1.48
N ARG A 157 -13.39 -7.57 -2.54
CA ARG A 157 -13.47 -9.03 -2.69
C ARG A 157 -12.11 -9.70 -2.82
N ASN A 158 -11.10 -8.96 -3.26
CA ASN A 158 -9.71 -9.38 -3.22
C ASN A 158 -9.10 -8.89 -1.91
N ILE A 159 -9.04 -9.75 -0.89
CA ILE A 159 -8.49 -9.44 0.42
C ILE A 159 -7.33 -10.38 0.69
N ALA A 160 -6.16 -9.82 0.99
CA ALA A 160 -4.95 -10.55 1.33
C ALA A 160 -4.51 -10.21 2.76
N THR A 161 -3.66 -11.04 3.37
CA THR A 161 -3.11 -10.78 4.70
C THR A 161 -1.59 -10.83 4.61
N TRP A 162 -0.95 -9.77 5.10
CA TRP A 162 0.49 -9.77 5.34
C TRP A 162 0.73 -9.91 6.86
N SER A 163 1.37 -10.93 7.41
CA SER A 163 2.06 -12.00 6.71
C SER A 163 1.54 -13.39 7.09
N PHE A 164 2.03 -14.38 6.36
CA PHE A 164 1.73 -15.78 6.55
C PHE A 164 2.05 -16.21 8.00
N GLU A 165 1.15 -17.00 8.61
CA GLU A 165 1.31 -17.60 9.94
C GLU A 165 1.65 -16.63 11.07
N GLY A 166 1.11 -15.41 11.05
CA GLY A 166 1.42 -14.43 12.09
C GLY A 166 2.90 -14.02 12.12
N THR A 167 3.65 -14.38 11.06
CA THR A 167 5.08 -14.20 10.91
C THR A 167 5.93 -14.93 11.96
N ASP A 168 5.54 -16.13 12.37
CA ASP A 168 6.20 -16.88 13.45
C ASP A 168 7.71 -17.09 13.23
N CYS A 169 8.13 -17.27 11.98
CA CYS A 169 9.54 -17.54 11.64
C CYS A 169 10.44 -16.29 11.54
N MET A 170 9.92 -15.06 11.66
CA MET A 170 10.74 -13.83 11.51
C MET A 170 10.69 -12.94 12.76
N THR A 171 11.76 -12.95 13.55
CA THR A 171 11.86 -12.32 14.88
C THR A 171 11.35 -10.88 14.94
N TYR A 172 11.76 -10.00 14.02
CA TYR A 172 11.47 -8.56 14.11
C TYR A 172 9.99 -8.22 13.82
N VAL A 173 9.32 -9.01 12.99
CA VAL A 173 7.93 -8.77 12.54
C VAL A 173 6.94 -9.80 13.08
N ARG A 174 7.42 -10.78 13.86
CA ARG A 174 6.62 -11.79 14.54
C ARG A 174 5.53 -11.15 15.41
N SER A 175 4.33 -11.71 15.32
CA SER A 175 3.22 -11.39 16.22
C SER A 175 3.44 -12.05 17.59
N GLU A 176 2.84 -11.51 18.65
CA GLU A 176 3.07 -12.04 20.00
C GLU A 176 2.51 -13.47 20.16
N ARG A 177 1.34 -13.73 19.53
CA ARG A 177 0.67 -15.05 19.48
C ARG A 177 0.36 -15.44 18.02
N PRO A 178 1.37 -15.88 17.24
CA PRO A 178 1.24 -16.03 15.79
C PRO A 178 0.26 -17.14 15.37
N ASP A 179 0.12 -18.20 16.18
CA ASP A 179 -0.86 -19.26 16.02
C ASP A 179 -2.30 -18.74 16.12
N VAL A 180 -2.58 -17.90 17.13
CA VAL A 180 -3.89 -17.27 17.34
C VAL A 180 -4.21 -16.30 16.19
N VAL A 181 -3.23 -15.50 15.78
CA VAL A 181 -3.33 -14.62 14.61
C VAL A 181 -3.73 -15.40 13.37
N TRP A 182 -3.03 -16.51 13.09
CA TRP A 182 -3.29 -17.30 11.90
C TRP A 182 -4.66 -17.97 11.95
N GLN A 183 -5.10 -18.42 13.12
CA GLN A 183 -6.44 -18.97 13.28
C GLN A 183 -7.52 -17.92 13.00
N ASN A 184 -7.33 -16.66 13.43
CA ASN A 184 -8.27 -15.57 13.12
C ASN A 184 -8.30 -15.24 11.62
N VAL A 185 -7.14 -15.21 10.95
CA VAL A 185 -7.08 -15.03 9.48
C VAL A 185 -7.86 -16.14 8.78
N ARG A 186 -7.61 -17.41 9.13
CA ARG A 186 -8.29 -18.56 8.54
C ARG A 186 -9.79 -18.50 8.77
N ASN A 187 -10.23 -18.23 9.99
CA ASN A 187 -11.65 -18.12 10.35
C ASN A 187 -12.34 -17.02 9.55
N ALA A 188 -11.70 -15.84 9.44
CA ALA A 188 -12.23 -14.71 8.69
C ALA A 188 -12.37 -15.03 7.19
N TYR A 189 -11.40 -15.73 6.59
CA TYR A 189 -11.47 -16.10 5.17
C TYR A 189 -12.50 -17.19 4.91
N LEU A 190 -12.59 -18.20 5.77
CA LEU A 190 -13.59 -19.27 5.64
C LEU A 190 -15.01 -18.70 5.70
N LYS A 191 -15.27 -17.72 6.57
CA LYS A 191 -16.57 -17.02 6.69
C LYS A 191 -17.07 -16.43 5.35
N TYR A 192 -16.16 -16.01 4.48
CA TYR A 192 -16.50 -15.37 3.19
C TYR A 192 -16.25 -16.25 1.97
N LYS A 193 -15.57 -17.39 2.12
CA LYS A 193 -15.36 -18.35 1.03
C LYS A 193 -16.68 -18.95 0.51
N GLU A 194 -17.67 -19.06 1.39
CA GLU A 194 -18.96 -19.72 1.11
C GLU A 194 -20.07 -18.76 0.64
N LYS A 195 -19.76 -17.47 0.47
CA LYS A 195 -20.71 -16.41 0.09
C LYS A 195 -20.42 -15.86 -1.30
#